data_AF-A0A4R2RF13-F1
#
_entry.id   AF-A0A4R2RF13-F1
#
_cell.length_a   1.000
_cell.length_b   1.000
_cell.length_c   1.000
_cell.angle_alpha   90.00
_cell.angle_beta   90.00
_cell.angle_gamma   90.00
#
_symmetry.space_group_name_H-M   'P 1'
#
loop_
_entity.id
_entity.type
_entity.pdbx_description
1 polymer ?
#
loop_
_entity_poly.entity_id
_entity_poly.type
_entity_poly.pdbx_seq_one_letter_code
_entity_poly.pdbx_strand_id
1 'polypeptide(L)'
;MFDKGLIRDDVAYNLIYDETTDTVLMVHNETYWGLPGGKREDGETLIEAAKREAKEETGYDVEVGALLHIAERQIRDVHVLFITFASRITGGTVCFDGEEILAVEWKPVSEAEALMPWLGDIRSLLHHSARYMIEDPHPEAAATGLEFHHSYSDDPAKREALIALFESAFGIPPDFFHDLLAKGFWDPTYRPLSYFAGEQAVANVSLFDFPLTLQGKSVRAAGVQSVMSHPDYRGKGLIRQLIAELLNRYEQEYELMFLYAREHAIYEKFGFRLVAQSHFVCENVPRSARASSAPRGLNVNVEWDSRLLKDLFANRRPVSNVMGPETHMSSFFFATLAAPEIKIAYLPDHHAAVAYTVRDGTLHLYDVIGAQIPSLANLLAGLALEVQRVEIYFTPDLLDIEYTALEPTTDAKLMVRGELPEQLLFQLPPTAEF
;
A
#
# COMPACT_ATOMS: atom_id res chain seq x y z
N MET A 1 35.43 6.57 33.10
CA MET A 1 34.41 7.24 33.94
C MET A 1 33.57 8.06 32.97
N PHE A 2 32.30 7.82 32.70
CA PHE A 2 31.26 6.89 33.17
C PHE A 2 30.43 6.58 31.90
N ASP A 3 29.88 5.38 31.73
CA ASP A 3 28.52 5.19 32.23
C ASP A 3 28.36 3.77 32.78
N LYS A 4 28.01 3.66 34.06
CA LYS A 4 27.34 2.47 34.55
C LYS A 4 25.93 2.62 33.99
N GLY A 5 25.68 2.07 32.81
CA GLY A 5 24.35 2.12 32.21
C GLY A 5 23.32 1.75 33.26
N LEU A 6 22.36 2.65 33.48
CA LEU A 6 21.27 2.41 34.44
C LEU A 6 20.62 1.09 34.05
N ILE A 7 20.61 0.12 34.97
CA ILE A 7 20.03 -1.20 34.70
C ILE A 7 18.53 -0.98 34.51
N ARG A 8 17.99 -1.38 33.36
CA ARG A 8 16.58 -1.26 33.04
C ARG A 8 16.01 -2.61 32.63
N ASP A 9 14.87 -2.96 33.20
CA ASP A 9 14.08 -4.12 32.82
C ASP A 9 12.74 -3.65 32.23
N ASP A 10 12.36 -4.22 31.09
CA ASP A 10 11.05 -4.00 30.48
C ASP A 10 10.20 -5.25 30.67
N VAL A 11 8.96 -5.07 31.17
CA VAL A 11 8.02 -6.15 31.47
C VAL A 11 6.77 -5.94 30.62
N ALA A 12 6.36 -6.98 29.89
CA ALA A 12 5.20 -6.93 29.00
C ALA A 12 4.04 -7.76 29.57
N TYR A 13 2.88 -7.13 29.76
CA TYR A 13 1.67 -7.77 30.29
C TYR A 13 0.56 -7.87 29.23
N ASN A 14 -0.24 -8.92 29.36
CA ASN A 14 -1.42 -9.17 28.54
C ASN A 14 -2.69 -8.91 29.35
N LEU A 15 -3.40 -7.82 29.07
CA LEU A 15 -4.78 -7.65 29.53
C LEU A 15 -5.71 -8.38 28.56
N ILE A 16 -6.21 -9.53 28.98
CA ILE A 16 -7.16 -10.35 28.23
C ILE A 16 -8.52 -10.22 28.91
N TYR A 17 -9.45 -9.56 28.23
CA TYR A 17 -10.78 -9.23 28.75
C TYR A 17 -11.87 -9.93 27.94
N ASP A 18 -12.82 -10.56 28.64
CA ASP A 18 -14.04 -11.12 28.07
C ASP A 18 -15.21 -10.18 28.37
N GLU A 19 -15.68 -9.48 27.32
CA GLU A 19 -16.81 -8.56 27.38
C GLU A 19 -18.14 -9.24 27.75
N THR A 20 -18.29 -10.54 27.47
CA THR A 20 -19.55 -11.25 27.66
C THR A 20 -19.77 -11.64 29.11
N THR A 21 -18.69 -11.99 29.81
CA THR A 21 -18.71 -12.37 31.22
C THR A 21 -18.20 -11.26 32.14
N ASP A 22 -17.68 -10.16 31.58
CA ASP A 22 -17.11 -9.03 32.30
C ASP A 22 -15.97 -9.49 33.25
N THR A 23 -15.08 -10.30 32.69
CA THR A 23 -13.95 -10.93 33.41
C THR A 23 -12.62 -10.73 32.72
N VAL A 24 -11.54 -10.76 33.50
CA VAL A 24 -10.15 -10.68 33.04
C VAL A 24 -9.43 -11.98 33.35
N LEU A 25 -8.61 -12.47 32.41
CA LEU A 25 -7.75 -13.62 32.67
C LEU A 25 -6.58 -13.18 33.56
N MET A 26 -6.43 -13.83 34.72
CA MET A 26 -5.39 -13.55 35.69
C MET A 26 -4.57 -14.79 36.00
N VAL A 27 -3.31 -14.57 36.35
CA VAL A 27 -2.38 -15.61 36.84
C VAL A 27 -2.03 -15.35 38.29
N HIS A 28 -1.85 -16.41 39.06
CA HIS A 28 -1.38 -16.34 40.44
C HIS A 28 0.02 -16.94 40.51
N ASN A 29 1.01 -16.12 40.84
CA ASN A 29 2.35 -16.61 41.20
C ASN A 29 2.42 -16.93 42.70
N GLU A 30 3.61 -17.20 43.24
CA GLU A 30 3.78 -17.50 44.67
C GLU A 30 3.30 -16.40 45.63
N THR A 31 3.14 -15.16 45.16
CA THR A 31 3.01 -13.98 46.02
C THR A 31 1.81 -13.09 45.72
N TYR A 32 1.29 -13.05 44.50
CA TYR A 32 0.15 -12.20 44.14
C TYR A 32 -0.58 -12.67 42.86
N TRP A 33 -1.78 -12.13 42.67
CA TRP A 33 -2.54 -12.21 41.43
C TRP A 33 -2.18 -11.05 40.49
N GLY A 34 -1.91 -11.34 39.23
CA GLY A 34 -1.55 -10.37 38.22
C GLY A 34 -2.07 -10.72 36.83
N LEU A 35 -1.73 -9.89 35.85
CA LEU A 35 -1.91 -10.22 34.44
C LEU A 35 -0.81 -11.19 33.98
N PRO A 36 -1.10 -12.08 33.01
CA PRO A 36 -0.05 -12.87 32.38
C PRO A 36 1.01 -11.96 31.74
N GLY A 37 2.27 -12.19 32.05
CA GLY A 37 3.37 -11.37 31.53
C GLY A 37 4.64 -11.43 32.34
N GLY A 38 5.74 -11.12 31.66
CA GLY A 38 7.07 -11.25 32.22
C GLY A 38 8.08 -10.34 31.55
N LYS A 39 9.34 -10.55 31.94
CA LYS A 39 10.45 -9.70 31.52
C LYS A 39 10.80 -10.00 30.06
N ARG A 40 11.01 -8.93 29.28
CA ARG A 40 11.56 -9.03 27.93
C ARG A 40 12.98 -9.60 27.99
N GLU A 41 13.21 -10.68 27.26
CA GLU A 41 14.53 -11.29 27.11
C GLU A 41 15.39 -10.58 26.04
N ASP A 42 16.67 -10.94 26.00
CA ASP A 42 17.59 -10.43 24.98
C ASP A 42 17.22 -10.99 23.60
N GLY A 43 17.01 -10.10 22.63
CA GLY A 43 16.72 -10.47 21.24
C GLY A 43 15.23 -10.56 20.88
N GLU A 44 14.31 -10.34 21.82
CA GLU A 44 12.86 -10.27 21.54
C GLU A 44 12.28 -8.86 21.71
N THR A 45 11.19 -8.58 21.01
CA THR A 45 10.36 -7.37 21.17
C THR A 45 9.39 -7.51 22.34
N LEU A 46 8.79 -6.40 22.80
CA LEU A 46 7.77 -6.47 23.87
C LEU A 46 6.53 -7.27 23.46
N ILE A 47 6.20 -7.30 22.17
CA ILE A 47 5.08 -8.09 21.64
C ILE A 47 5.41 -9.58 21.66
N GLU A 48 6.66 -9.95 21.31
CA GLU A 48 7.12 -11.34 21.39
C GLU A 48 7.19 -11.82 22.84
N ALA A 49 7.72 -10.99 23.74
CA ALA A 49 7.70 -11.25 25.17
C ALA A 49 6.27 -11.50 25.67
N ALA A 50 5.33 -10.59 25.37
CA ALA A 50 3.93 -10.75 25.77
C ALA A 50 3.32 -12.07 25.25
N LYS A 51 3.60 -12.46 24.00
CA LYS A 51 3.12 -13.72 23.43
C LYS A 51 3.73 -14.95 24.09
N ARG A 52 5.04 -14.93 24.32
CA ARG A 52 5.79 -16.02 24.97
C ARG A 52 5.27 -16.24 26.40
N GLU A 53 5.19 -15.17 27.17
CA GLU A 53 4.74 -15.20 28.57
C GLU A 53 3.27 -15.66 28.67
N ALA A 54 2.38 -15.16 27.80
CA ALA A 54 1.00 -15.66 27.75
C ALA A 54 0.96 -17.17 27.48
N LYS A 55 1.83 -17.67 26.60
CA LYS A 55 1.90 -19.09 26.27
C LYS A 55 2.44 -19.94 27.41
N GLU A 56 3.50 -19.49 28.06
CA GLU A 56 4.19 -20.18 29.16
C GLU A 56 3.34 -20.22 30.43
N GLU A 57 2.74 -19.09 30.80
CA GLU A 57 1.99 -18.95 32.06
C GLU A 57 0.55 -19.44 31.97
N THR A 58 -0.05 -19.45 30.78
CA THR A 58 -1.47 -19.79 30.62
C THR A 58 -1.77 -20.90 29.61
N GLY A 59 -0.85 -21.20 28.70
CA GLY A 59 -1.05 -22.15 27.60
C GLY A 59 -1.79 -21.58 26.38
N TYR A 60 -2.30 -20.34 26.47
CA TYR A 60 -3.01 -19.68 25.38
C TYR A 60 -2.07 -19.03 24.36
N ASP A 61 -2.47 -19.10 23.09
CA ASP A 61 -1.89 -18.31 22.02
C ASP A 61 -2.66 -17.00 21.88
N VAL A 62 -1.95 -15.87 21.90
CA VAL A 62 -2.58 -14.54 21.91
C VAL A 62 -2.17 -13.68 20.72
N GLU A 63 -3.12 -12.88 20.27
CA GLU A 63 -2.88 -11.71 19.43
C GLU A 63 -2.77 -10.48 20.35
N VAL A 64 -1.63 -9.78 20.28
CA VAL A 64 -1.33 -8.61 21.11
C VAL A 64 -1.64 -7.35 20.30
N GLY A 65 -2.49 -6.49 20.87
CA GLY A 65 -3.05 -5.30 20.24
C GLY A 65 -2.51 -3.99 20.83
N ALA A 66 -3.42 -3.07 21.13
CA ALA A 66 -3.07 -1.70 21.52
C ALA A 66 -2.37 -1.63 22.88
N LEU A 67 -1.52 -0.62 23.05
CA LEU A 67 -0.93 -0.26 24.34
C LEU A 67 -2.00 0.41 25.20
N LEU A 68 -2.22 -0.13 26.40
CA LEU A 68 -3.23 0.39 27.33
C LEU A 68 -2.61 1.23 28.43
N HIS A 69 -1.45 0.83 28.94
CA HIS A 69 -0.90 1.42 30.14
C HIS A 69 0.63 1.27 30.20
N ILE A 70 1.31 2.31 30.68
CA ILE A 70 2.73 2.30 31.03
C ILE A 70 2.87 2.76 32.47
N ALA A 71 3.60 2.01 33.28
CA ALA A 71 4.05 2.44 34.59
C ALA A 71 5.53 2.11 34.79
N GLU A 72 6.17 2.82 35.71
CA GLU A 72 7.55 2.56 36.08
C GLU A 72 7.70 2.38 37.59
N ARG A 73 8.73 1.63 37.98
CA ARG A 73 9.13 1.47 39.39
C ARG A 73 10.63 1.34 39.48
N GLN A 74 11.23 2.00 40.47
CA GLN A 74 12.62 1.76 40.85
C GLN A 74 12.68 0.60 41.86
N ILE A 75 13.38 -0.48 41.53
CA ILE A 75 13.63 -1.62 42.41
C ILE A 75 15.14 -1.72 42.67
N ARG A 76 15.58 -1.28 43.84
CA ARG A 76 17.02 -1.14 44.16
C ARG A 76 17.71 -0.28 43.07
N ASP A 77 18.68 -0.84 42.37
CA ASP A 77 19.45 -0.17 41.32
C ASP A 77 18.88 -0.42 39.90
N VAL A 78 17.70 -1.05 39.79
CA VAL A 78 17.04 -1.36 38.51
C VAL A 78 15.80 -0.49 38.31
N HIS A 79 15.71 0.18 37.16
CA HIS A 79 14.50 0.86 36.68
C HIS A 79 13.64 -0.14 35.91
N VAL A 80 12.40 -0.37 36.34
CA VAL A 80 11.50 -1.33 35.69
C VAL A 80 10.36 -0.59 35.03
N LEU A 81 10.15 -0.82 33.74
CA LEU A 81 8.97 -0.36 33.00
C LEU A 81 8.00 -1.51 32.81
N PHE A 82 6.74 -1.28 33.14
CA PHE A 82 5.63 -2.20 32.96
C PHE A 82 4.75 -1.68 31.84
N ILE A 83 4.61 -2.49 30.80
CA ILE A 83 3.88 -2.16 29.58
C ILE A 83 2.72 -3.15 29.44
N THR A 84 1.49 -2.64 29.47
CA THR A 84 0.29 -3.49 29.39
C THR A 84 -0.39 -3.34 28.04
N PHE A 85 -0.62 -4.46 27.35
CA PHE A 85 -1.27 -4.53 26.05
C PHE A 85 -2.67 -5.15 26.15
N ALA A 86 -3.61 -4.66 25.35
CA ALA A 86 -4.84 -5.38 25.07
C ALA A 86 -4.51 -6.64 24.27
N SER A 87 -4.95 -7.80 24.73
CA SER A 87 -4.65 -9.07 24.05
C SER A 87 -5.89 -9.94 23.91
N ARG A 88 -5.93 -10.73 22.83
CA ARG A 88 -7.05 -11.62 22.51
C ARG A 88 -6.55 -13.04 22.32
N ILE A 89 -7.21 -14.00 22.98
CA ILE A 89 -6.92 -15.43 22.76
C ILE A 89 -7.32 -15.81 21.34
N THR A 90 -6.41 -16.49 20.65
CA THR A 90 -6.58 -17.00 19.28
C THR A 90 -6.50 -18.52 19.20
N GLY A 91 -5.96 -19.17 20.24
CA GLY A 91 -5.81 -20.62 20.30
C GLY A 91 -5.25 -21.08 21.65
N GLY A 92 -4.99 -22.38 21.74
CA GLY A 92 -4.45 -23.02 22.94
C GLY A 92 -5.52 -23.44 23.95
N THR A 93 -5.07 -24.09 25.01
CA THR A 93 -5.87 -24.55 26.15
C THR A 93 -5.07 -24.31 27.41
N VAL A 94 -5.74 -24.12 28.54
CA VAL A 94 -5.07 -23.85 29.81
C VAL A 94 -3.98 -24.89 30.11
N CYS A 95 -2.74 -24.43 30.25
CA CYS A 95 -1.58 -25.27 30.54
C CYS A 95 -0.49 -24.39 31.15
N PHE A 96 -0.01 -24.76 32.34
CA PHE A 96 1.08 -24.08 33.04
C PHE A 96 1.88 -25.13 33.82
N ASP A 97 3.16 -24.89 34.05
CA ASP A 97 4.09 -25.87 34.62
C ASP A 97 3.88 -26.14 36.11
N GLY A 98 3.17 -25.26 36.81
CA GLY A 98 2.92 -25.36 38.25
C GLY A 98 4.13 -25.00 39.12
N GLU A 99 5.23 -24.53 38.53
CA GLU A 99 6.43 -24.11 39.24
C GLU A 99 6.37 -22.60 39.54
N GLU A 100 6.18 -21.78 38.51
CA GLU A 100 6.09 -20.32 38.65
C GLU A 100 4.65 -19.83 38.83
N ILE A 101 3.71 -20.47 38.14
CA ILE A 101 2.29 -20.14 38.16
C ILE A 101 1.51 -21.22 38.91
N LEU A 102 0.79 -20.80 39.95
CA LEU A 102 0.00 -21.67 40.81
C LEU A 102 -1.46 -21.79 40.36
N ALA A 103 -1.98 -20.79 39.64
CA ALA A 103 -3.34 -20.80 39.11
C ALA A 103 -3.52 -19.83 37.93
N VAL A 104 -4.45 -20.16 37.04
CA VAL A 104 -4.90 -19.33 35.92
C VAL A 104 -6.42 -19.27 35.97
N GLU A 105 -6.99 -18.09 36.20
CA GLU A 105 -8.43 -17.92 36.44
C GLU A 105 -9.00 -16.70 35.73
N TRP A 106 -10.23 -16.81 35.25
CA TRP A 106 -11.04 -15.65 34.87
C TRP A 106 -11.65 -15.04 36.12
N LYS A 107 -11.31 -13.79 36.41
CA LYS A 107 -11.81 -13.05 37.57
C LYS A 107 -12.71 -11.90 37.14
N PRO A 108 -13.81 -11.60 37.86
CA PRO A 108 -14.61 -10.40 37.62
C PRO A 108 -13.73 -9.15 37.60
N VAL A 109 -14.00 -8.21 36.69
CA VAL A 109 -13.19 -6.98 36.58
C VAL A 109 -13.03 -6.26 37.92
N SER A 110 -14.10 -6.17 38.73
CA SER A 110 -14.03 -5.54 40.06
C SER A 110 -13.10 -6.25 41.04
N GLU A 111 -12.97 -7.58 40.93
CA GLU A 111 -12.02 -8.35 41.74
C GLU A 111 -10.60 -8.13 41.21
N ALA A 112 -10.41 -8.15 39.88
CA ALA A 112 -9.11 -7.88 39.25
C ALA A 112 -8.58 -6.49 39.60
N GLU A 113 -9.42 -5.45 39.60
CA GLU A 113 -9.07 -4.09 40.01
C GLU A 113 -8.69 -4.01 41.50
N ALA A 114 -9.37 -4.77 42.36
CA ALA A 114 -9.04 -4.84 43.79
C ALA A 114 -7.70 -5.56 44.04
N LEU A 115 -7.37 -6.56 43.21
CA LEU A 115 -6.11 -7.29 43.27
C LEU A 115 -4.94 -6.50 42.65
N MET A 116 -5.22 -5.63 41.67
CA MET A 116 -4.25 -4.81 40.95
C MET A 116 -4.58 -3.30 41.05
N PRO A 117 -4.62 -2.71 42.25
CA PRO A 117 -5.02 -1.31 42.44
C PRO A 117 -4.11 -0.31 41.71
N TRP A 118 -2.89 -0.72 41.33
CA TRP A 118 -1.96 0.10 40.56
C TRP A 118 -2.30 0.21 39.07
N LEU A 119 -3.10 -0.71 38.50
CA LEU A 119 -3.50 -0.66 37.09
C LEU A 119 -4.65 0.34 36.87
N GLY A 120 -5.49 0.56 37.89
CA GLY A 120 -6.62 1.48 37.83
C GLY A 120 -7.87 0.85 37.21
N ASP A 121 -8.74 1.69 36.64
CA ASP A 121 -10.01 1.29 36.03
C ASP A 121 -9.76 0.59 34.69
N ILE A 122 -9.98 -0.73 34.66
CA ILE A 122 -9.66 -1.58 33.52
C ILE A 122 -10.55 -1.23 32.32
N ARG A 123 -11.83 -0.92 32.54
CA ARG A 123 -12.75 -0.57 31.45
C ARG A 123 -12.38 0.77 30.84
N SER A 124 -11.97 1.74 31.65
CA SER A 124 -11.46 3.01 31.17
C SER A 124 -10.20 2.84 30.31
N LEU A 125 -9.27 1.97 30.72
CA LEU A 125 -8.06 1.68 29.94
C LEU A 125 -8.41 1.08 28.56
N LEU A 126 -9.37 0.15 28.49
CA LEU A 126 -9.82 -0.43 27.23
C LEU A 126 -10.42 0.60 26.27
N HIS A 127 -10.92 1.74 26.77
CA HIS A 127 -11.41 2.86 25.96
C HIS A 127 -10.33 3.90 25.59
N HIS A 128 -9.18 3.91 26.26
CA HIS A 128 -8.12 4.90 26.07
C HIS A 128 -6.80 4.19 25.78
N SER A 129 -6.58 3.84 24.51
CA SER A 129 -5.38 3.12 24.07
C SER A 129 -4.46 3.97 23.18
N ALA A 130 -3.17 3.69 23.22
CA ALA A 130 -2.18 4.19 22.28
C ALA A 130 -1.71 3.08 21.32
N ARG A 131 -1.23 3.44 20.13
CA ARG A 131 -0.61 2.48 19.22
C ARG A 131 0.82 2.18 19.71
N TYR A 132 1.15 0.90 19.82
CA TYR A 132 2.54 0.46 19.95
C TYR A 132 3.07 0.08 18.56
N MET A 133 4.25 0.57 18.22
CA MET A 133 4.93 0.23 16.97
C MET A 133 6.33 -0.25 17.31
N ILE A 134 6.72 -1.35 16.69
CA ILE A 134 8.12 -1.76 16.63
C ILE A 134 8.71 -0.95 15.48
N GLU A 135 9.43 0.12 15.80
CA GLU A 135 10.36 0.69 14.83
C GLU A 135 11.45 -0.36 14.65
N ASP A 136 11.46 -1.05 13.51
CA ASP A 136 12.55 -1.96 13.17
C ASP A 136 13.84 -1.13 13.16
N PRO A 137 14.81 -1.36 14.06
CA PRO A 137 16.09 -0.68 13.95
C PRO A 137 16.87 -1.38 12.83
N HIS A 138 16.52 -1.15 11.56
CA HIS A 138 17.17 -1.66 10.34
C HIS A 138 18.30 -2.71 10.57
N PRO A 139 18.00 -3.92 11.07
CA PRO A 139 19.05 -4.74 11.69
C PRO A 139 20.05 -5.25 10.64
N GLU A 140 19.59 -5.44 9.41
CA GLU A 140 20.41 -5.92 8.30
C GLU A 140 21.12 -4.80 7.53
N ALA A 141 20.59 -3.56 7.50
CA ALA A 141 21.28 -2.43 6.85
C ALA A 141 22.47 -1.93 7.68
N ALA A 142 22.30 -1.88 9.02
CA ALA A 142 23.39 -1.56 9.94
C ALA A 142 24.50 -2.64 9.92
N ALA A 143 24.15 -3.92 9.74
CA ALA A 143 25.11 -5.01 9.59
C ALA A 143 25.84 -5.04 8.22
N THR A 144 25.33 -4.31 7.21
CA THR A 144 25.88 -4.28 5.85
C THR A 144 26.52 -2.94 5.46
N GLY A 145 26.55 -1.96 6.35
CA GLY A 145 27.08 -0.62 6.07
C GLY A 145 26.23 0.17 5.08
N LEU A 146 24.94 -0.16 4.97
CA LEU A 146 24.01 0.51 4.07
C LEU A 146 23.25 1.63 4.79
N GLU A 147 23.09 2.76 4.11
CA GLU A 147 22.34 3.91 4.61
C GLU A 147 20.90 3.87 4.09
N PHE A 148 19.93 4.00 4.98
CA PHE A 148 18.53 4.14 4.59
C PHE A 148 18.19 5.61 4.33
N HIS A 149 17.53 5.87 3.21
CA HIS A 149 17.02 7.18 2.83
C HIS A 149 15.57 7.06 2.36
N HIS A 150 14.73 8.02 2.73
CA HIS A 150 13.34 8.07 2.28
C HIS A 150 12.92 9.49 1.87
N SER A 151 11.86 9.59 1.07
CA SER A 151 11.21 10.85 0.67
C SER A 151 12.18 11.89 0.09
N TYR A 152 13.26 11.43 -0.55
CA TYR A 152 14.34 12.29 -1.05
C TYR A 152 14.12 12.74 -2.50
N SER A 153 12.90 12.71 -3.02
CA SER A 153 12.59 13.06 -4.41
C SER A 153 13.10 14.44 -4.84
N ASP A 154 13.22 15.37 -3.89
CA ASP A 154 13.75 16.71 -4.11
C ASP A 154 15.29 16.82 -4.10
N ASP A 155 15.99 15.76 -3.66
CA ASP A 155 17.46 15.68 -3.68
C ASP A 155 17.94 15.21 -5.06
N PRO A 156 18.55 16.09 -5.89
CA PRO A 156 18.93 15.73 -7.25
C PRO A 156 19.99 14.63 -7.30
N ALA A 157 20.91 14.59 -6.32
CA ALA A 157 21.99 13.61 -6.30
C ALA A 157 21.45 12.21 -5.96
N LYS A 158 20.59 12.10 -4.95
CA LYS A 158 19.95 10.82 -4.61
C LYS A 158 18.96 10.36 -5.67
N ARG A 159 18.25 11.28 -6.32
CA ARG A 159 17.38 10.96 -7.46
C ARG A 159 18.19 10.40 -8.63
N GLU A 160 19.35 10.99 -8.95
CA GLU A 160 20.23 10.46 -9.98
C GLU A 160 20.75 9.06 -9.64
N ALA A 161 21.12 8.83 -8.38
CA ALA A 161 21.51 7.50 -7.91
C ALA A 161 20.36 6.46 -8.04
N LEU A 162 19.12 6.87 -7.77
CA LEU A 162 17.94 6.04 -8.00
C LEU A 162 17.71 5.75 -9.49
N ILE A 163 17.89 6.75 -10.37
CA ILE A 163 17.79 6.59 -11.83
C ILE A 163 18.82 5.57 -12.33
N ALA A 164 20.06 5.62 -11.86
CA ALA A 164 21.09 4.64 -12.19
C ALA A 164 20.73 3.20 -11.73
N LEU A 165 19.95 3.05 -10.66
CA LEU A 165 19.47 1.75 -10.20
C LEU A 165 18.45 1.13 -11.18
N PHE A 166 17.61 1.93 -11.86
CA PHE A 166 16.69 1.41 -12.88
C PHE A 166 17.43 0.76 -14.05
N GLU A 167 18.56 1.32 -14.47
CA GLU A 167 19.38 0.72 -15.52
C GLU A 167 19.94 -0.63 -15.06
N SER A 168 20.50 -0.69 -13.86
CA SER A 168 21.10 -1.90 -13.31
C SER A 168 20.08 -3.00 -13.01
N ALA A 169 18.85 -2.64 -12.61
CA ALA A 169 17.81 -3.59 -12.22
C ALA A 169 16.89 -4.00 -13.38
N PHE A 170 16.53 -3.07 -14.26
CA PHE A 170 15.53 -3.25 -15.31
C PHE A 170 16.05 -2.97 -16.73
N GLY A 171 17.28 -2.46 -16.89
CA GLY A 171 17.83 -2.12 -18.20
C GLY A 171 17.22 -0.86 -18.82
N ILE A 172 16.57 -0.01 -18.01
CA ILE A 172 15.97 1.25 -18.48
C ILE A 172 17.04 2.35 -18.43
N PRO A 173 17.41 2.99 -19.55
CA PRO A 173 18.50 3.95 -19.59
C PRO A 173 18.15 5.25 -18.84
N PRO A 174 19.14 5.92 -18.19
CA PRO A 174 18.91 7.17 -17.46
C PRO A 174 18.24 8.28 -18.29
N ASP A 175 18.61 8.40 -19.57
CA ASP A 175 18.08 9.40 -20.50
C ASP A 175 16.54 9.39 -20.57
N PHE A 176 15.92 8.22 -20.40
CA PHE A 176 14.46 8.08 -20.37
C PHE A 176 13.84 8.86 -19.20
N PHE A 177 14.42 8.75 -18.01
CA PHE A 177 13.94 9.45 -16.81
C PHE A 177 14.31 10.94 -16.84
N HIS A 178 15.47 11.28 -17.40
CA HIS A 178 15.87 12.68 -17.61
C HIS A 178 14.89 13.40 -18.55
N ASP A 179 14.42 12.73 -19.61
CA ASP A 179 13.40 13.27 -20.51
C ASP A 179 12.06 13.48 -19.80
N LEU A 180 11.61 12.51 -18.99
CA LEU A 180 10.39 12.66 -18.16
C LEU A 180 10.49 13.85 -17.19
N LEU A 181 11.63 14.00 -16.51
CA LEU A 181 11.89 15.11 -15.59
C LEU A 181 11.90 16.46 -16.32
N ALA A 182 12.64 16.55 -17.43
CA ALA A 182 12.75 17.78 -18.23
C ALA A 182 11.40 18.23 -18.79
N LYS A 183 10.54 17.27 -19.16
CA LYS A 183 9.18 17.53 -19.63
C LYS A 183 8.19 17.76 -18.50
N GLY A 184 8.59 17.58 -17.22
CA GLY A 184 7.71 17.72 -16.07
C GLY A 184 6.58 16.69 -16.07
N PHE A 185 6.91 15.45 -16.43
CA PHE A 185 6.04 14.27 -16.37
C PHE A 185 6.33 13.38 -15.17
N TRP A 186 7.33 13.74 -14.36
CA TRP A 186 7.61 13.07 -13.11
C TRP A 186 6.51 13.35 -12.08
N ASP A 187 6.11 12.32 -11.35
CA ASP A 187 5.05 12.45 -10.35
C ASP A 187 5.54 13.25 -9.13
N PRO A 188 4.90 14.38 -8.79
CA PRO A 188 5.33 15.20 -7.66
C PRO A 188 5.08 14.53 -6.30
N THR A 189 4.25 13.48 -6.25
CA THR A 189 3.91 12.75 -5.02
C THR A 189 4.77 11.50 -4.80
N TYR A 190 5.70 11.24 -5.74
CA TYR A 190 6.64 10.12 -5.69
C TYR A 190 7.51 10.20 -4.42
N ARG A 191 7.51 9.14 -3.63
CA ARG A 191 8.23 8.99 -2.36
C ARG A 191 9.06 7.71 -2.40
N PRO A 192 10.36 7.80 -2.69
CA PRO A 192 11.25 6.66 -2.69
C PRO A 192 11.68 6.32 -1.27
N LEU A 193 11.92 5.03 -1.06
CA LEU A 193 12.53 4.43 0.13
C LEU A 193 13.63 3.53 -0.39
N SER A 194 14.88 3.85 -0.04
CA SER A 194 16.03 3.17 -0.62
C SER A 194 17.14 2.95 0.38
N TYR A 195 17.88 1.88 0.14
CA TYR A 195 19.18 1.67 0.76
C TYR A 195 20.29 2.13 -0.18
N PHE A 196 21.34 2.70 0.40
CA PHE A 196 22.51 3.23 -0.29
C PHE A 196 23.79 2.58 0.22
N ALA A 197 24.70 2.24 -0.70
CA ALA A 197 26.08 1.89 -0.40
C ALA A 197 26.97 3.07 -0.78
N GLY A 198 27.24 3.97 0.18
CA GLY A 198 27.82 5.28 -0.12
C GLY A 198 26.88 6.10 -1.00
N GLU A 199 27.32 6.51 -2.18
CA GLU A 199 26.51 7.31 -3.11
C GLU A 199 25.60 6.48 -4.03
N GLN A 200 25.75 5.15 -4.04
CA GLN A 200 24.99 4.27 -4.93
C GLN A 200 23.70 3.78 -4.27
N ALA A 201 22.54 3.99 -4.89
CA ALA A 201 21.30 3.33 -4.50
C ALA A 201 21.37 1.84 -4.87
N VAL A 202 21.10 0.94 -3.92
CA VAL A 202 21.26 -0.51 -4.09
C VAL A 202 19.97 -1.30 -3.95
N ALA A 203 18.94 -0.73 -3.32
CA ALA A 203 17.60 -1.29 -3.27
C ALA A 203 16.59 -0.16 -3.11
N ASN A 204 15.42 -0.29 -3.74
CA ASN A 204 14.37 0.71 -3.70
C ASN A 204 12.98 0.05 -3.65
N VAL A 205 12.07 0.73 -2.96
CA VAL A 205 10.61 0.63 -3.10
C VAL A 205 10.09 2.06 -3.12
N SER A 206 9.11 2.37 -3.95
CA SER A 206 8.56 3.73 -4.01
C SER A 206 7.04 3.72 -3.95
N LEU A 207 6.50 4.81 -3.44
CA LEU A 207 5.07 5.07 -3.35
C LEU A 207 4.73 6.38 -4.08
N PHE A 208 3.53 6.49 -4.63
CA PHE A 208 2.97 7.76 -5.13
C PHE A 208 1.45 7.77 -4.92
N ASP A 209 0.85 8.97 -4.94
CA ASP A 209 -0.60 9.13 -4.82
C ASP A 209 -1.28 8.63 -6.10
N PHE A 210 -2.23 7.73 -5.94
CA PHE A 210 -3.01 7.15 -7.03
C PHE A 210 -4.50 7.23 -6.69
N PRO A 211 -5.08 8.44 -6.57
CA PRO A 211 -6.47 8.61 -6.16
C PRO A 211 -7.41 7.96 -7.17
N LEU A 212 -8.42 7.26 -6.66
CA LEU A 212 -9.38 6.50 -7.46
C LEU A 212 -10.80 6.95 -7.15
N THR A 213 -11.65 6.92 -8.15
CA THR A 213 -13.09 6.79 -7.93
C THR A 213 -13.44 5.31 -7.88
N LEU A 214 -14.16 4.89 -6.84
CA LEU A 214 -14.71 3.55 -6.62
C LEU A 214 -16.19 3.67 -6.27
N GLN A 215 -17.07 3.10 -7.11
CA GLN A 215 -18.53 3.16 -6.95
C GLN A 215 -19.04 4.60 -6.73
N GLY A 216 -18.51 5.56 -7.49
CA GLY A 216 -18.85 6.98 -7.43
C GLY A 216 -18.28 7.74 -6.22
N LYS A 217 -17.45 7.11 -5.38
CA LYS A 217 -16.78 7.76 -4.25
C LYS A 217 -15.29 7.90 -4.53
N SER A 218 -14.72 9.04 -4.16
CA SER A 218 -13.27 9.22 -4.14
C SER A 218 -12.67 8.38 -3.00
N VAL A 219 -11.60 7.65 -3.31
CA VAL A 219 -10.85 6.77 -2.41
C VAL A 219 -9.40 7.21 -2.42
N ARG A 220 -8.83 7.38 -1.22
CA ARG A 220 -7.39 7.65 -1.08
C ARG A 220 -6.63 6.36 -1.38
N ALA A 221 -6.05 6.27 -2.56
CA ALA A 221 -5.26 5.12 -2.95
C ALA A 221 -3.83 5.52 -3.32
N ALA A 222 -2.91 4.57 -3.20
CA ALA A 222 -1.51 4.73 -3.56
C ALA A 222 -1.05 3.65 -4.51
N GLY A 223 -0.11 4.00 -5.38
CA GLY A 223 0.64 3.04 -6.18
C GLY A 223 1.99 2.73 -5.53
N VAL A 224 2.31 1.46 -5.36
CA VAL A 224 3.63 0.97 -4.97
C VAL A 224 4.35 0.49 -6.21
N GLN A 225 5.48 1.12 -6.51
CA GLN A 225 6.23 0.91 -7.75
C GLN A 225 7.74 0.88 -7.54
N SER A 226 8.48 0.62 -8.62
CA SER A 226 9.94 0.67 -8.63
C SER A 226 10.58 -0.25 -7.58
N VAL A 227 9.97 -1.41 -7.31
CA VAL A 227 10.50 -2.40 -6.36
C VAL A 227 11.68 -3.12 -7.00
N MET A 228 12.90 -2.77 -6.57
CA MET A 228 14.11 -3.26 -7.24
C MET A 228 15.32 -3.36 -6.31
N SER A 229 16.23 -4.28 -6.65
CA SER A 229 17.54 -4.38 -6.01
C SER A 229 18.62 -4.55 -7.06
N HIS A 230 19.74 -3.86 -6.84
CA HIS A 230 20.96 -4.01 -7.60
C HIS A 230 21.38 -5.50 -7.58
N PRO A 231 21.84 -6.07 -8.72
CA PRO A 231 22.18 -7.48 -8.82
C PRO A 231 23.04 -8.03 -7.66
N ASP A 232 24.07 -7.29 -7.26
CA ASP A 232 25.01 -7.66 -6.18
C ASP A 232 24.42 -7.60 -4.75
N TYR A 233 23.20 -7.08 -4.61
CA TYR A 233 22.50 -6.90 -3.34
C TYR A 233 21.22 -7.73 -3.23
N ARG A 234 20.91 -8.57 -4.22
CA ARG A 234 19.77 -9.50 -4.20
C ARG A 234 19.95 -10.58 -3.14
N GLY A 235 18.83 -11.12 -2.64
CA GLY A 235 18.83 -12.22 -1.65
C GLY A 235 19.20 -11.81 -0.22
N LYS A 236 19.41 -10.51 0.06
CA LYS A 236 19.81 -9.98 1.37
C LYS A 236 18.64 -9.39 2.18
N GLY A 237 17.41 -9.80 1.90
CA GLY A 237 16.22 -9.30 2.63
C GLY A 237 15.82 -7.82 2.39
N LEU A 238 16.62 -7.03 1.66
CA LEU A 238 16.43 -5.58 1.53
C LEU A 238 15.03 -5.16 1.04
N ILE A 239 14.48 -5.80 0.00
CA ILE A 239 13.11 -5.50 -0.49
C ILE A 239 12.07 -5.75 0.60
N ARG A 240 12.20 -6.85 1.35
CA ARG A 240 11.27 -7.19 2.42
C ARG A 240 11.27 -6.08 3.48
N GLN A 241 12.44 -5.58 3.85
CA GLN A 241 12.57 -4.49 4.81
C GLN A 241 11.98 -3.18 4.27
N LEU A 242 12.25 -2.83 3.00
CA LEU A 242 11.72 -1.62 2.39
C LEU A 242 10.19 -1.64 2.24
N ILE A 243 9.58 -2.79 1.91
CA ILE A 243 8.11 -2.91 1.87
C ILE A 243 7.53 -2.77 3.28
N ALA A 244 8.15 -3.40 4.29
CA ALA A 244 7.72 -3.25 5.68
C ALA A 244 7.75 -1.79 6.13
N GLU A 245 8.85 -1.08 5.83
CA GLU A 245 9.00 0.34 6.17
C GLU A 245 8.02 1.25 5.41
N LEU A 246 7.77 0.97 4.12
CA LEU A 246 6.75 1.69 3.34
C LEU A 246 5.37 1.54 3.99
N LEU A 247 4.97 0.32 4.35
CA LEU A 247 3.67 0.07 4.97
C LEU A 247 3.60 0.70 6.36
N ASN A 248 4.62 0.54 7.18
CA ASN A 248 4.70 1.14 8.51
C ASN A 248 4.47 2.66 8.46
N ARG A 249 5.09 3.32 7.47
CA ARG A 249 5.06 4.76 7.32
C ARG A 249 3.76 5.29 6.69
N TYR A 250 3.28 4.65 5.63
CA TYR A 250 2.27 5.25 4.76
C TYR A 250 0.93 4.53 4.74
N GLU A 251 0.81 3.31 5.27
CA GLU A 251 -0.42 2.52 5.14
C GLU A 251 -1.67 3.27 5.62
N GLN A 252 -1.57 3.99 6.74
CA GLN A 252 -2.72 4.70 7.33
C GLN A 252 -3.15 5.95 6.53
N GLU A 253 -2.33 6.42 5.59
CA GLU A 253 -2.67 7.53 4.71
C GLU A 253 -3.63 7.10 3.58
N TYR A 254 -3.74 5.79 3.32
CA TYR A 254 -4.48 5.24 2.19
C TYR A 254 -5.49 4.18 2.63
N GLU A 255 -6.60 4.11 1.91
CA GLU A 255 -7.60 3.06 2.05
C GLU A 255 -7.22 1.84 1.19
N LEU A 256 -6.55 2.08 0.05
CA LEU A 256 -6.10 1.05 -0.87
C LEU A 256 -4.66 1.31 -1.32
N MET A 257 -3.88 0.23 -1.48
CA MET A 257 -2.58 0.29 -2.13
C MET A 257 -2.55 -0.70 -3.28
N PHE A 258 -2.05 -0.27 -4.44
CA PHE A 258 -1.98 -1.07 -5.65
C PHE A 258 -0.53 -1.28 -6.08
N LEU A 259 -0.25 -2.43 -6.68
CA LEU A 259 1.01 -2.70 -7.36
C LEU A 259 0.82 -3.68 -8.51
N TYR A 260 1.76 -3.66 -9.44
CA TYR A 260 1.87 -4.66 -10.50
C TYR A 260 3.07 -5.57 -10.23
N ALA A 261 2.86 -6.88 -10.13
CA ALA A 261 3.92 -7.82 -9.75
C ALA A 261 3.97 -9.08 -10.63
N ARG A 262 5.12 -9.31 -11.28
CA ARG A 262 5.39 -10.59 -11.94
C ARG A 262 5.54 -11.76 -10.96
N GLU A 263 6.14 -11.48 -9.81
CA GLU A 263 6.33 -12.43 -8.70
C GLU A 263 5.50 -11.95 -7.50
N HIS A 264 4.33 -12.55 -7.28
CA HIS A 264 3.34 -12.07 -6.29
C HIS A 264 3.57 -12.59 -4.86
N ALA A 265 4.24 -13.75 -4.70
CA ALA A 265 4.40 -14.43 -3.42
C ALA A 265 5.10 -13.60 -2.32
N ILE A 266 5.94 -12.63 -2.70
CA ILE A 266 6.55 -11.71 -1.74
C ILE A 266 5.52 -10.73 -1.16
N TYR A 267 4.62 -10.20 -1.99
CA TYR A 267 3.64 -9.19 -1.62
C TYR A 267 2.45 -9.78 -0.87
N GLU A 268 2.11 -11.06 -1.10
CA GLU A 268 1.08 -11.79 -0.34
C GLU A 268 1.37 -11.80 1.17
N LYS A 269 2.66 -11.92 1.54
CA LYS A 269 3.10 -11.85 2.95
C LYS A 269 2.87 -10.49 3.58
N PHE A 270 2.74 -9.46 2.74
CA PHE A 270 2.41 -8.10 3.11
C PHE A 270 0.93 -7.80 2.86
N GLY A 271 0.08 -8.81 2.79
CA GLY A 271 -1.37 -8.71 2.65
C GLY A 271 -1.87 -8.08 1.34
N PHE A 272 -1.03 -8.04 0.31
CA PHE A 272 -1.51 -7.80 -1.05
C PHE A 272 -2.14 -9.08 -1.60
N ARG A 273 -3.21 -8.94 -2.38
CA ARG A 273 -3.86 -10.04 -3.09
C ARG A 273 -4.02 -9.71 -4.56
N LEU A 274 -3.92 -10.72 -5.41
CA LEU A 274 -4.22 -10.56 -6.84
C LEU A 274 -5.67 -10.11 -7.02
N VAL A 275 -5.87 -9.22 -8.00
CA VAL A 275 -7.18 -8.75 -8.41
C VAL A 275 -7.38 -9.10 -9.87
N ALA A 276 -8.49 -9.77 -10.16
CA ALA A 276 -8.86 -10.06 -11.53
C ALA A 276 -9.44 -8.81 -12.20
N GLN A 277 -8.99 -8.53 -13.43
CA GLN A 277 -9.54 -7.46 -14.26
C GLN A 277 -10.33 -8.08 -15.42
N SER A 278 -11.48 -7.50 -15.73
CA SER A 278 -12.28 -7.86 -16.90
C SER A 278 -11.70 -7.21 -18.15
N HIS A 279 -12.04 -7.73 -19.33
CA HIS A 279 -11.82 -7.03 -20.61
C HIS A 279 -13.17 -6.75 -21.25
N PHE A 280 -13.35 -5.57 -21.85
CA PHE A 280 -14.65 -5.14 -22.35
C PHE A 280 -14.67 -5.02 -23.87
N VAL A 281 -15.77 -5.48 -24.46
CA VAL A 281 -15.96 -5.51 -25.91
C VAL A 281 -17.32 -4.92 -26.28
N CYS A 282 -17.33 -4.05 -27.29
CA CYS A 282 -18.55 -3.61 -27.97
C CYS A 282 -18.58 -4.19 -29.38
N GLU A 283 -19.47 -5.16 -29.61
CA GLU A 283 -19.70 -5.75 -30.94
C GLU A 283 -20.77 -4.98 -31.73
N ASN A 284 -21.79 -4.47 -31.04
CA ASN A 284 -22.85 -3.65 -31.63
C ASN A 284 -22.43 -2.18 -31.66
N VAL A 285 -21.40 -1.87 -32.46
CA VAL A 285 -20.83 -0.53 -32.56
C VAL A 285 -21.91 0.48 -33.00
N PRO A 286 -22.18 1.54 -32.22
CA PRO A 286 -23.19 2.53 -32.58
C PRO A 286 -22.77 3.29 -33.83
N ARG A 287 -23.75 3.76 -34.61
CA ARG A 287 -23.47 4.67 -35.73
C ARG A 287 -22.80 5.93 -35.19
N SER A 288 -21.71 6.34 -35.82
CA SER A 288 -21.01 7.57 -35.47
C SER A 288 -21.97 8.76 -35.48
N ALA A 289 -21.88 9.61 -34.47
CA ALA A 289 -22.54 10.90 -34.47
C ALA A 289 -21.99 11.82 -35.58
N ARG A 290 -22.46 13.06 -35.65
CA ARG A 290 -21.87 14.09 -36.52
C ARG A 290 -20.85 14.88 -35.72
N ALA A 291 -19.58 14.86 -36.14
CA ALA A 291 -18.57 15.79 -35.67
C ALA A 291 -18.59 17.08 -36.51
N SER A 292 -18.34 18.21 -35.87
CA SER A 292 -18.20 19.52 -36.50
C SER A 292 -16.72 19.85 -36.78
N SER A 293 -15.80 19.30 -35.98
CA SER A 293 -14.37 19.53 -36.09
C SER A 293 -13.60 18.24 -36.35
N ALA A 294 -12.51 18.32 -37.13
CA ALA A 294 -11.61 17.19 -37.34
C ALA A 294 -10.74 16.91 -36.10
N PRO A 295 -10.36 15.65 -35.83
CA PRO A 295 -9.43 15.33 -34.75
C PRO A 295 -8.04 15.88 -35.06
N ARG A 296 -7.26 16.10 -34.01
CA ARG A 296 -5.86 16.49 -34.15
C ARG A 296 -4.96 15.51 -33.42
N GLY A 297 -4.06 14.87 -34.15
CA GLY A 297 -3.04 14.01 -33.55
C GLY A 297 -2.16 14.79 -32.57
N LEU A 298 -1.87 14.18 -31.43
CA LEU A 298 -0.98 14.69 -30.39
C LEU A 298 0.31 13.89 -30.36
N ASN A 299 1.44 14.58 -30.16
CA ASN A 299 2.73 13.95 -29.91
C ASN A 299 3.30 14.45 -28.57
N VAL A 300 3.49 13.54 -27.61
CA VAL A 300 4.02 13.85 -26.27
C VAL A 300 5.46 14.39 -26.26
N ASN A 301 6.16 14.32 -27.39
CA ASN A 301 7.48 14.93 -27.56
C ASN A 301 7.40 16.39 -28.04
N VAL A 302 6.21 16.85 -28.42
CA VAL A 302 5.96 18.21 -28.86
C VAL A 302 5.44 19.02 -27.68
N GLU A 303 6.11 20.14 -27.40
CA GLU A 303 5.88 20.92 -26.17
C GLU A 303 4.43 21.38 -26.00
N TRP A 304 3.82 21.90 -27.07
CA TRP A 304 2.45 22.44 -27.01
C TRP A 304 1.39 21.33 -26.89
N ASP A 305 1.64 20.15 -27.45
CA ASP A 305 0.79 18.97 -27.30
C ASP A 305 0.85 18.45 -25.86
N SER A 306 2.05 18.43 -25.29
CA SER A 306 2.29 18.04 -23.90
C SER A 306 1.58 18.99 -22.94
N ARG A 307 1.67 20.31 -23.17
CA ARG A 307 0.93 21.30 -22.36
C ARG A 307 -0.57 21.09 -22.45
N LEU A 308 -1.13 20.88 -23.65
CA LEU A 308 -2.55 20.58 -23.80
C LEU A 308 -2.96 19.33 -23.03
N LEU A 309 -2.18 18.25 -23.09
CA LEU A 309 -2.47 17.03 -22.33
C LEU A 309 -2.44 17.28 -20.82
N LYS A 310 -1.47 18.05 -20.32
CA LYS A 310 -1.41 18.45 -18.91
C LYS A 310 -2.66 19.23 -18.50
N ASP A 311 -3.11 20.18 -19.31
CA ASP A 311 -4.31 20.97 -19.04
C ASP A 311 -5.58 20.10 -19.02
N LEU A 312 -5.65 19.09 -19.89
CA LEU A 312 -6.72 18.10 -19.90
C LEU A 312 -6.69 17.20 -18.66
N PHE A 313 -5.50 16.73 -18.25
CA PHE A 313 -5.33 15.95 -17.02
C PHE A 313 -5.68 16.76 -15.77
N ALA A 314 -5.32 18.04 -15.70
CA ALA A 314 -5.62 18.89 -14.55
C ALA A 314 -7.13 19.02 -14.27
N ASN A 315 -7.98 18.82 -15.28
CA ASN A 315 -9.43 18.92 -15.18
C ASN A 315 -10.13 17.60 -15.49
N ARG A 316 -9.39 16.48 -15.59
CA ARG A 316 -9.99 15.22 -16.02
C ARG A 316 -11.02 14.72 -15.04
N ARG A 317 -11.95 13.91 -15.53
CA ARG A 317 -12.70 12.96 -14.71
C ARG A 317 -12.22 11.53 -14.97
N PRO A 318 -12.41 10.62 -14.01
CA PRO A 318 -12.21 9.19 -14.26
C PRO A 318 -13.00 8.71 -15.48
N VAL A 319 -12.46 7.74 -16.21
CA VAL A 319 -13.15 7.10 -17.34
C VAL A 319 -14.34 6.23 -16.91
N SER A 320 -14.48 5.98 -15.60
CA SER A 320 -15.49 5.12 -15.01
C SER A 320 -15.92 5.60 -13.63
N ASN A 321 -17.21 5.46 -13.30
CA ASN A 321 -17.70 5.61 -11.93
C ASN A 321 -17.65 4.30 -11.14
N VAL A 322 -17.50 3.15 -11.79
CA VAL A 322 -17.34 1.85 -11.14
C VAL A 322 -15.98 1.77 -10.47
N MET A 323 -14.90 1.95 -11.24
CA MET A 323 -13.54 2.08 -10.74
C MET A 323 -12.65 2.74 -11.81
N GLY A 324 -11.97 3.83 -11.46
CA GLY A 324 -11.03 4.47 -12.37
C GLY A 324 -10.17 5.54 -11.68
N PRO A 325 -8.94 5.78 -12.18
CA PRO A 325 -8.05 6.78 -11.62
C PRO A 325 -8.60 8.20 -11.84
N GLU A 326 -8.55 9.01 -10.77
CA GLU A 326 -8.86 10.43 -10.84
C GLU A 326 -7.73 11.19 -11.55
N THR A 327 -6.48 10.74 -11.39
CA THR A 327 -5.33 11.19 -12.16
C THR A 327 -4.26 10.10 -12.24
N HIS A 328 -3.51 10.09 -13.34
CA HIS A 328 -2.39 9.16 -13.59
C HIS A 328 -1.47 9.71 -14.69
N MET A 329 -1.31 11.04 -14.74
CA MET A 329 -0.59 11.73 -15.81
C MET A 329 0.82 11.18 -16.05
N SER A 330 1.56 10.93 -14.97
CA SER A 330 2.94 10.41 -15.02
C SER A 330 3.00 9.04 -15.70
N SER A 331 2.13 8.10 -15.27
CA SER A 331 1.98 6.77 -15.88
C SER A 331 1.55 6.84 -17.34
N PHE A 332 0.65 7.77 -17.68
CA PHE A 332 0.19 7.94 -19.06
C PHE A 332 1.33 8.34 -20.00
N PHE A 333 2.18 9.29 -19.58
CA PHE A 333 3.36 9.67 -20.36
C PHE A 333 4.40 8.54 -20.44
N PHE A 334 4.61 7.81 -19.34
CA PHE A 334 5.46 6.62 -19.33
C PHE A 334 4.99 5.58 -20.36
N ALA A 335 3.72 5.20 -20.30
CA ALA A 335 3.12 4.20 -21.19
C ALA A 335 3.19 4.62 -22.67
N THR A 336 2.92 5.89 -22.97
CA THR A 336 2.92 6.39 -24.37
C THR A 336 4.34 6.57 -24.94
N LEU A 337 5.34 6.81 -24.11
CA LEU A 337 6.75 6.80 -24.54
C LEU A 337 7.27 5.37 -24.74
N ALA A 338 6.81 4.42 -23.92
CA ALA A 338 7.19 3.01 -24.01
C ALA A 338 6.50 2.26 -25.17
N ALA A 339 5.29 2.68 -25.54
CA ALA A 339 4.46 2.06 -26.58
C ALA A 339 4.09 3.09 -27.68
N PRO A 340 5.00 3.40 -28.62
CA PRO A 340 4.82 4.44 -29.63
C PRO A 340 3.69 4.14 -30.64
N GLU A 341 3.17 2.92 -30.67
CA GLU A 341 1.98 2.57 -31.42
C GLU A 341 0.70 3.20 -30.87
N ILE A 342 0.66 3.55 -29.57
CA ILE A 342 -0.49 4.23 -28.96
C ILE A 342 -0.62 5.62 -29.59
N LYS A 343 -1.68 5.80 -30.36
CA LYS A 343 -2.03 7.10 -30.94
C LYS A 343 -2.79 7.91 -29.91
N ILE A 344 -2.55 9.21 -29.92
CA ILE A 344 -3.29 10.15 -29.10
C ILE A 344 -3.93 11.18 -30.04
N ALA A 345 -5.25 11.37 -29.93
CA ALA A 345 -5.97 12.38 -30.70
C ALA A 345 -6.77 13.30 -29.78
N TYR A 346 -6.64 14.61 -30.01
CA TYR A 346 -7.50 15.62 -29.42
C TYR A 346 -8.77 15.79 -30.25
N LEU A 347 -9.92 15.80 -29.58
CA LEU A 347 -11.25 15.99 -30.12
C LEU A 347 -11.77 17.39 -29.73
N PRO A 348 -11.72 18.39 -30.64
CA PRO A 348 -12.07 19.76 -30.29
C PRO A 348 -13.50 19.94 -29.78
N ASP A 349 -14.47 19.25 -30.39
CA ASP A 349 -15.89 19.36 -30.04
C ASP A 349 -16.20 18.86 -28.62
N HIS A 350 -15.31 18.04 -28.06
CA HIS A 350 -15.48 17.43 -26.74
C HIS A 350 -14.45 17.91 -25.72
N HIS A 351 -13.47 18.73 -26.13
CA HIS A 351 -12.34 19.13 -25.30
C HIS A 351 -11.71 17.93 -24.56
N ALA A 352 -11.46 16.85 -25.29
CA ALA A 352 -10.92 15.61 -24.75
C ALA A 352 -9.82 15.03 -25.64
N ALA A 353 -8.84 14.36 -25.04
CA ALA A 353 -7.88 13.52 -25.73
C ALA A 353 -8.26 12.05 -25.61
N VAL A 354 -7.96 11.26 -26.63
CA VAL A 354 -8.24 9.83 -26.68
C VAL A 354 -6.96 9.08 -27.00
N ALA A 355 -6.61 8.09 -26.18
CA ALA A 355 -5.49 7.17 -26.42
C ALA A 355 -6.02 5.86 -27.01
N TYR A 356 -5.54 5.48 -28.20
CA TYR A 356 -6.10 4.36 -28.94
C TYR A 356 -5.15 3.75 -29.98
N THR A 357 -5.49 2.57 -30.47
CA THR A 357 -4.97 2.02 -31.74
C THR A 357 -6.10 1.50 -32.60
N VAL A 358 -5.87 1.37 -33.90
CA VAL A 358 -6.80 0.70 -34.82
C VAL A 358 -6.05 -0.41 -35.53
N ARG A 359 -6.55 -1.64 -35.43
CA ARG A 359 -5.98 -2.85 -36.03
C ARG A 359 -7.11 -3.69 -36.60
N ASP A 360 -6.99 -4.12 -37.86
CA ASP A 360 -7.92 -5.02 -38.52
C ASP A 360 -9.42 -4.63 -38.38
N GLY A 361 -9.71 -3.33 -38.49
CA GLY A 361 -11.08 -2.81 -38.36
C GLY A 361 -11.64 -2.78 -36.93
N THR A 362 -10.79 -3.04 -35.93
CA THR A 362 -11.10 -2.95 -34.50
C THR A 362 -10.42 -1.73 -33.87
N LEU A 363 -11.19 -0.93 -33.14
CA LEU A 363 -10.67 0.14 -32.28
C LEU A 363 -10.28 -0.45 -30.93
N HIS A 364 -9.02 -0.30 -30.53
CA HIS A 364 -8.57 -0.56 -29.16
C HIS A 364 -8.50 0.78 -28.43
N LEU A 365 -9.42 1.01 -27.49
CA LEU A 365 -9.58 2.24 -26.74
C LEU A 365 -8.91 2.09 -25.36
N TYR A 366 -7.83 2.83 -25.13
CA TYR A 366 -7.01 2.70 -23.92
C TYR A 366 -7.35 3.73 -22.85
N ASP A 367 -7.70 4.96 -23.22
CA ASP A 367 -8.02 6.03 -22.27
C ASP A 367 -8.78 7.19 -22.95
N VAL A 368 -9.48 7.98 -22.13
CA VAL A 368 -10.12 9.24 -22.52
C VAL A 368 -9.83 10.27 -21.44
N ILE A 369 -9.17 11.38 -21.83
CA ILE A 369 -8.71 12.43 -20.94
C ILE A 369 -9.48 13.72 -21.22
N GLY A 370 -10.35 14.10 -20.31
CA GLY A 370 -11.12 15.33 -20.38
C GLY A 370 -12.07 15.49 -19.20
N ALA A 371 -12.69 16.66 -19.08
CA ALA A 371 -13.62 16.96 -17.99
C ALA A 371 -14.95 16.18 -18.08
N GLN A 372 -15.23 15.61 -19.25
CA GLN A 372 -16.37 14.75 -19.52
C GLN A 372 -15.94 13.61 -20.42
N ILE A 373 -16.51 12.42 -20.23
CA ILE A 373 -16.29 11.26 -21.08
C ILE A 373 -17.38 11.26 -22.16
N PRO A 374 -17.05 11.48 -23.44
CA PRO A 374 -18.03 11.42 -24.52
C PRO A 374 -18.54 9.99 -24.73
N SER A 375 -19.78 9.84 -25.20
CA SER A 375 -20.29 8.53 -25.63
C SER A 375 -19.44 7.93 -26.75
N LEU A 376 -19.48 6.60 -26.91
CA LEU A 376 -18.71 5.93 -27.96
C LEU A 376 -19.05 6.45 -29.37
N ALA A 377 -20.33 6.74 -29.65
CA ALA A 377 -20.75 7.32 -30.92
C ALA A 377 -20.10 8.68 -31.23
N ASN A 378 -19.89 9.50 -30.19
CA ASN A 378 -19.22 10.80 -30.28
C ASN A 378 -17.69 10.64 -30.42
N LEU A 379 -17.10 9.68 -29.70
CA LEU A 379 -15.68 9.34 -29.87
C LEU A 379 -15.38 8.88 -31.30
N LEU A 380 -16.19 7.98 -31.86
CA LEU A 380 -16.03 7.48 -33.24
C LEU A 380 -16.17 8.61 -34.27
N ALA A 381 -17.17 9.48 -34.09
CA ALA A 381 -17.38 10.64 -34.95
C ALA A 381 -16.19 11.61 -34.89
N GLY A 382 -15.75 11.95 -33.67
CA GLY A 382 -14.62 12.86 -33.44
C GLY A 382 -13.31 12.30 -33.99
N LEU A 383 -13.09 10.99 -33.92
CA LEU A 383 -11.92 10.33 -34.50
C LEU A 383 -12.03 10.11 -36.01
N ALA A 384 -13.20 10.36 -36.61
CA ALA A 384 -13.52 10.03 -38.00
C ALA A 384 -13.26 8.54 -38.33
N LEU A 385 -13.66 7.64 -37.44
CA LEU A 385 -13.46 6.20 -37.56
C LEU A 385 -14.78 5.47 -37.84
N GLU A 386 -14.74 4.55 -38.80
CA GLU A 386 -15.76 3.52 -39.01
C GLU A 386 -15.12 2.16 -38.69
N VAL A 387 -15.60 1.51 -37.63
CA VAL A 387 -15.08 0.22 -37.13
C VAL A 387 -16.22 -0.75 -36.87
N GLN A 388 -15.92 -2.04 -36.93
CA GLN A 388 -16.92 -3.11 -36.71
C GLN A 388 -16.91 -3.63 -35.28
N ARG A 389 -15.85 -3.35 -34.52
CA ARG A 389 -15.64 -3.80 -33.15
C ARG A 389 -14.86 -2.76 -32.38
N VAL A 390 -15.16 -2.63 -31.08
CA VAL A 390 -14.35 -1.84 -30.15
C VAL A 390 -13.94 -2.71 -28.97
N GLU A 391 -12.66 -2.76 -28.68
CA GLU A 391 -12.10 -3.30 -27.45
C GLU A 391 -11.72 -2.16 -26.51
N ILE A 392 -12.21 -2.22 -25.27
CA ILE A 392 -12.15 -1.12 -24.32
C ILE A 392 -11.35 -1.61 -23.12
N TYR A 393 -10.23 -0.95 -22.86
CA TYR A 393 -9.28 -1.34 -21.82
C TYR A 393 -9.51 -0.58 -20.51
N PHE A 394 -10.75 -0.19 -20.26
CA PHE A 394 -11.23 0.39 -19.01
C PHE A 394 -12.72 0.10 -18.88
N THR A 395 -13.27 0.24 -17.67
CA THR A 395 -14.69 -0.01 -17.42
C THR A 395 -15.59 0.98 -18.20
N PRO A 396 -16.44 0.53 -19.15
CA PRO A 396 -17.09 1.41 -20.12
C PRO A 396 -18.45 1.98 -19.68
N ASP A 397 -18.70 2.14 -18.38
CA ASP A 397 -20.01 2.57 -17.84
C ASP A 397 -20.44 3.97 -18.26
N LEU A 398 -19.49 4.81 -18.72
CA LEU A 398 -19.74 6.17 -19.18
C LEU A 398 -19.85 6.32 -20.70
N LEU A 399 -19.72 5.24 -21.47
CA LEU A 399 -19.65 5.31 -22.94
C LEU A 399 -21.02 5.24 -23.64
N ASP A 400 -22.13 5.10 -22.90
CA ASP A 400 -23.50 5.01 -23.44
C ASP A 400 -23.67 3.90 -24.50
N ILE A 401 -23.26 2.69 -24.13
CA ILE A 401 -23.27 1.50 -25.00
C ILE A 401 -23.67 0.24 -24.22
N GLU A 402 -24.15 -0.76 -24.96
CA GLU A 402 -24.11 -2.13 -24.51
C GLU A 402 -22.72 -2.73 -24.77
N TYR A 403 -22.22 -3.51 -23.82
CA TYR A 403 -20.92 -4.16 -23.90
C TYR A 403 -20.98 -5.57 -23.32
N THR A 404 -20.03 -6.41 -23.76
CA THR A 404 -19.76 -7.72 -23.17
C THR A 404 -18.51 -7.62 -22.32
N ALA A 405 -18.61 -8.02 -21.05
CA ALA A 405 -17.45 -8.26 -20.20
C ALA A 405 -16.96 -9.69 -20.44
N LEU A 406 -15.69 -9.84 -20.81
CA LEU A 406 -15.03 -11.14 -20.85
C LEU A 406 -14.67 -11.58 -19.42
N GLU A 407 -14.48 -12.89 -19.25
CA GLU A 407 -14.12 -13.49 -17.96
C GLU A 407 -12.92 -12.76 -17.33
N PRO A 408 -13.03 -12.31 -16.07
CA PRO A 408 -11.94 -11.63 -15.38
C PRO A 408 -10.69 -12.52 -15.30
N THR A 409 -9.52 -11.93 -15.55
CA THR A 409 -8.23 -12.63 -15.47
C THR A 409 -7.27 -11.90 -14.55
N THR A 410 -6.33 -12.64 -13.97
CA THR A 410 -5.21 -12.08 -13.20
C THR A 410 -3.96 -11.84 -14.08
N ASP A 411 -4.09 -11.91 -15.40
CA ASP A 411 -2.95 -11.79 -16.34
C ASP A 411 -2.31 -10.40 -16.31
N ALA A 412 -3.12 -9.38 -15.96
CA ALA A 412 -2.63 -8.03 -15.70
C ALA A 412 -1.79 -7.91 -14.42
N LYS A 413 -1.78 -8.94 -13.56
CA LYS A 413 -0.93 -9.03 -12.36
C LYS A 413 -1.06 -7.85 -11.39
N LEU A 414 -2.22 -7.20 -11.41
CA LEU A 414 -2.61 -6.18 -10.46
C LEU A 414 -2.83 -6.83 -9.10
N MET A 415 -2.24 -6.24 -8.06
CA MET A 415 -2.47 -6.63 -6.68
C MET A 415 -2.99 -5.43 -5.89
N VAL A 416 -3.81 -5.71 -4.88
CA VAL A 416 -4.36 -4.72 -3.96
C VAL A 416 -4.10 -5.13 -2.52
N ARG A 417 -3.79 -4.15 -1.67
CA ARG A 417 -3.90 -4.24 -0.21
C ARG A 417 -4.99 -3.28 0.25
N GLY A 418 -5.87 -3.74 1.13
CA GLY A 418 -7.08 -3.03 1.57
C GLY A 418 -8.37 -3.68 1.05
N GLU A 419 -9.52 -3.10 1.41
CA GLU A 419 -10.84 -3.65 1.12
C GLU A 419 -11.38 -3.21 -0.24
N LEU A 420 -11.18 -4.05 -1.26
CA LEU A 420 -11.82 -3.91 -2.57
C LEU A 420 -13.01 -4.88 -2.71
N PRO A 421 -14.19 -4.45 -3.22
CA PRO A 421 -15.36 -5.32 -3.38
C PRO A 421 -15.08 -6.59 -4.22
N GLU A 422 -15.54 -7.76 -3.74
CA GLU A 422 -15.19 -9.09 -4.29
C GLU A 422 -15.79 -9.40 -5.68
N GLN A 423 -16.81 -8.68 -6.13
CA GLN A 423 -17.54 -8.94 -7.39
C GLN A 423 -17.55 -7.75 -8.34
N LEU A 424 -16.54 -6.89 -8.25
CA LEU A 424 -16.44 -5.73 -9.12
C LEU A 424 -15.94 -6.16 -10.50
N LEU A 425 -16.77 -6.01 -11.54
CA LEU A 425 -16.30 -6.08 -12.93
C LEU A 425 -15.68 -4.75 -13.28
N PHE A 426 -14.35 -4.71 -13.37
CA PHE A 426 -13.62 -3.50 -13.70
C PHE A 426 -12.35 -3.78 -14.49
N GLN A 427 -11.83 -2.72 -15.10
CA GLN A 427 -10.49 -2.65 -15.64
C GLN A 427 -9.96 -1.23 -15.46
N LEU A 428 -8.71 -1.10 -14.99
CA LEU A 428 -7.97 0.15 -15.02
C LEU A 428 -7.35 0.36 -16.40
N PRO A 429 -7.27 1.61 -16.90
CA PRO A 429 -6.57 1.91 -18.14
C PRO A 429 -5.13 1.36 -18.12
N PRO A 430 -4.64 0.68 -19.18
CA PRO A 430 -3.23 0.31 -19.30
C PRO A 430 -2.28 1.52 -19.26
N THR A 431 -2.79 2.70 -19.63
CA THR A 431 -2.07 3.96 -19.48
C THR A 431 -1.88 4.39 -18.03
N ALA A 432 -2.56 3.75 -17.08
CA ALA A 432 -2.40 3.95 -15.64
C ALA A 432 -1.56 2.85 -14.98
N GLU A 433 -0.99 1.91 -15.75
CA GLU A 433 0.01 0.96 -15.24
C GLU A 433 1.32 1.68 -14.91
N PHE A 434 2.02 1.22 -13.86
CA PHE A 434 3.18 1.89 -13.28
C PHE A 434 4.21 0.90 -12.73
#